data_AF-A0A385FXK5-F1
#
_entry.id   AF-A0A385FXK5-F1
#
_cell.length_a   1.000
_cell.length_b   1.000
_cell.length_c   1.000
_cell.angle_alpha   90.00
_cell.angle_beta   90.00
_cell.angle_gamma   90.00
#
_symmetry.space_group_name_H-M   'P 1'
#
loop_
_entity.id
_entity.type
_entity.pdbx_description
1 polymer ?
#
loop_
_entity_poly.entity_id
_entity_poly.type
_entity_poly.pdbx_seq_one_letter_code
_entity_poly.pdbx_strand_id
1 'polypeptide(L)'
;MIKSLADALYPPTDKEITGTDGITRRMSNDAYQNRILQYVIEKIGKHNQGEVVQETLRSLGLRLKALNGLASKGVHDEVSIAEAENCVAWTYMLAADVLRISDGTAPVSNAVGAPVPD
;
A
#
# COMPACT_ATOMS: atom_id res chain seq x y z
N MET A 1 2.37 -3.88 11.59
CA MET A 1 1.31 -4.42 10.72
C MET A 1 1.60 -4.23 9.23
N ILE A 2 1.68 -3.01 8.69
CA ILE A 2 1.87 -2.80 7.24
C ILE A 2 3.18 -3.37 6.68
N LYS A 3 4.26 -3.36 7.48
CA LYS A 3 5.52 -4.02 7.12
C LYS A 3 5.33 -5.52 6.93
N SER A 4 4.57 -6.18 7.80
CA SER A 4 4.28 -7.62 7.69
C SER A 4 3.49 -7.95 6.42
N LEU A 5 2.57 -7.07 6.01
CA LEU A 5 1.89 -7.18 4.72
C LEU A 5 2.88 -7.07 3.55
N ALA A 6 3.78 -6.08 3.59
CA ALA A 6 4.83 -5.96 2.59
C ALA A 6 5.74 -7.19 2.57
N ASP A 7 6.12 -7.73 3.73
CA ASP A 7 6.98 -8.91 3.85
C ASP A 7 6.32 -10.17 3.27
N ALA A 8 4.99 -10.29 3.38
CA ALA A 8 4.24 -11.41 2.80
C ALA A 8 4.07 -11.30 1.28
N LEU A 9 3.85 -10.09 0.76
CA LEU A 9 3.57 -9.86 -0.67
C LEU A 9 4.83 -9.68 -1.51
N TYR A 10 5.83 -9.03 -0.94
CA TYR A 10 7.06 -8.63 -1.62
C TYR A 10 8.20 -8.57 -0.59
N PRO A 11 8.82 -9.73 -0.26
CA PRO A 11 9.90 -9.81 0.70
C PRO A 11 11.04 -8.82 0.38
N PRO A 12 11.74 -8.28 1.39
CA PRO A 12 12.87 -7.40 1.15
C PRO A 12 13.99 -8.14 0.41
N THR A 13 14.58 -7.49 -0.58
CA THR A 13 15.67 -8.05 -1.40
C THR A 13 16.92 -7.20 -1.40
N ASP A 14 16.86 -5.98 -0.85
CA ASP A 14 17.93 -4.98 -0.87
C ASP A 14 18.45 -4.66 -2.28
N LYS A 15 17.61 -4.85 -3.30
CA LYS A 15 17.86 -4.45 -4.68
C LYS A 15 17.10 -3.17 -5.03
N GLU A 16 17.48 -2.56 -6.14
CA GLU A 16 16.67 -1.54 -6.80
C GLU A 16 15.92 -2.19 -7.96
N ILE A 17 14.63 -1.90 -8.07
CA ILE A 17 13.76 -2.45 -9.11
C ILE A 17 13.04 -1.29 -9.78
N THR A 18 13.08 -1.25 -11.11
CA THR A 18 12.32 -0.28 -11.91
C THR A 18 10.98 -0.89 -12.29
N GLY A 19 9.89 -0.25 -11.84
CA GLY A 19 8.54 -0.67 -12.17
C GLY A 19 8.18 -0.44 -13.64
N THR A 20 7.05 -1.01 -14.07
CA THR A 20 6.50 -0.77 -15.43
C THR A 20 6.01 0.67 -15.62
N ASP A 21 5.94 1.43 -14.54
CA ASP A 21 5.73 2.87 -14.51
C ASP A 21 7.01 3.69 -14.76
N GLY A 22 8.17 3.04 -14.87
CA GLY A 22 9.47 3.69 -15.09
C GLY A 22 10.12 4.24 -13.81
N ILE A 23 9.53 3.99 -12.63
CA ILE A 23 10.05 4.50 -11.36
C ILE A 23 10.93 3.44 -10.69
N THR A 24 12.18 3.80 -10.39
CA THR A 24 13.11 2.95 -9.65
C THR A 24 12.85 3.05 -8.14
N ARG A 25 12.74 1.90 -7.48
CA ARG A 25 12.42 1.78 -6.06
C ARG A 25 13.40 0.84 -5.35
N ARG A 26 13.89 1.28 -4.18
CA ARG A 26 14.69 0.44 -3.26
C ARG A 26 13.79 -0.57 -2.54
N MET A 27 14.16 -1.84 -2.57
CA MET A 27 13.44 -2.97 -1.95
C MET A 27 14.05 -3.40 -0.61
N SER A 28 14.48 -2.45 0.22
CA SER A 28 15.01 -2.75 1.55
C SER A 28 13.91 -3.07 2.56
N ASN A 29 14.31 -3.61 3.70
CA ASN A 29 13.42 -3.91 4.82
C ASN A 29 12.55 -2.70 5.23
N ASP A 30 13.17 -1.54 5.37
CA ASP A 30 12.53 -0.32 5.86
C ASP A 30 11.71 0.39 4.77
N ALA A 31 12.02 0.13 3.50
CA ALA A 31 11.30 0.65 2.35
C ALA A 31 10.02 -0.16 2.04
N TYR A 32 9.23 -0.53 3.07
CA TYR A 32 8.05 -1.37 2.91
C TYR A 32 6.98 -0.76 1.99
N GLN A 33 6.85 0.58 1.96
CA GLN A 33 5.91 1.25 1.05
C GLN A 33 6.31 1.05 -0.42
N ASN A 34 7.60 1.13 -0.73
CA ASN A 34 8.12 0.86 -2.07
C ASN A 34 7.79 -0.56 -2.51
N ARG A 35 7.93 -1.52 -1.60
CA ARG A 35 7.64 -2.94 -1.84
C ARG A 35 6.16 -3.17 -2.18
N ILE A 36 5.23 -2.54 -1.45
CA ILE A 36 3.80 -2.62 -1.76
C ILE A 36 3.47 -1.92 -3.09
N LEU A 37 4.04 -0.73 -3.34
CA LEU A 37 3.83 -0.03 -4.61
C LEU A 37 4.30 -0.87 -5.80
N GLN A 38 5.49 -1.46 -5.69
CA GLN A 38 6.06 -2.31 -6.73
C GLN A 38 5.15 -3.52 -7.00
N TYR A 39 4.65 -4.18 -5.95
CA TYR A 39 3.69 -5.28 -6.07
C TYR A 39 2.43 -4.87 -6.85
N VAL A 40 1.82 -3.73 -6.49
CA VAL A 40 0.60 -3.23 -7.15
C VAL A 40 0.85 -2.91 -8.63
N ILE A 41 1.97 -2.26 -8.94
CA ILE A 41 2.39 -1.93 -10.31
C ILE A 41 2.60 -3.19 -11.15
N GLU A 42 3.21 -4.23 -10.58
CA GLU A 42 3.43 -5.50 -11.27
C GLU A 42 2.14 -6.29 -11.50
N LYS A 43 1.16 -6.20 -10.59
CA LYS A 43 -0.10 -6.95 -10.68
C LYS A 43 -1.16 -6.28 -11.55
N ILE A 44 -1.27 -4.96 -11.48
CA ILE A 44 -2.37 -4.23 -12.12
C ILE A 44 -1.89 -3.40 -13.32
N GLY A 45 -0.63 -2.98 -13.32
CA GLY A 45 -0.12 -2.01 -14.30
C GLY A 45 -0.84 -0.65 -14.20
N LYS A 46 -0.94 0.06 -15.34
CA LYS A 46 -1.57 1.38 -15.44
C LYS A 46 -3.10 1.27 -15.53
N HIS A 47 -3.75 1.00 -14.41
CA HIS A 47 -5.22 0.95 -14.31
C HIS A 47 -5.69 1.84 -13.16
N ASN A 48 -6.90 2.40 -13.27
CA ASN A 48 -7.49 3.32 -12.28
C ASN A 48 -7.49 2.74 -10.85
N GLN A 49 -7.78 1.44 -10.70
CA GLN A 49 -7.72 0.76 -9.40
C GLN A 49 -6.30 0.78 -8.80
N GLY A 50 -5.26 0.65 -9.64
CA GLY A 50 -3.87 0.78 -9.20
C GLY A 50 -3.58 2.19 -8.69
N GLU A 51 -4.10 3.23 -9.34
CA GLU A 51 -3.96 4.62 -8.86
C GLU A 51 -4.65 4.83 -7.51
N VAL A 52 -5.86 4.30 -7.31
CA VAL A 52 -6.57 4.37 -6.03
C VAL A 52 -5.74 3.73 -4.91
N VAL A 53 -5.20 2.53 -5.15
CA VAL A 53 -4.36 1.85 -4.14
C VAL A 53 -3.06 2.62 -3.86
N GLN A 54 -2.44 3.20 -4.89
CA GLN A 54 -1.27 4.05 -4.72
C GLN A 54 -1.57 5.27 -3.85
N GLU A 55 -2.71 5.94 -4.05
CA GLU A 55 -3.10 7.10 -3.25
C GLU A 55 -3.47 6.72 -1.82
N THR A 56 -4.20 5.63 -1.63
CA THR A 56 -4.51 5.11 -0.29
C THR A 56 -3.22 4.79 0.47
N LEU A 57 -2.25 4.13 -0.18
CA LEU A 57 -0.96 3.81 0.42
C LEU A 57 -0.15 5.07 0.76
N ARG A 58 -0.11 6.06 -0.14
CA ARG A 58 0.59 7.34 0.10
C ARG A 58 -0.03 8.08 1.29
N SER A 59 -1.35 8.19 1.32
CA SER A 59 -2.10 8.83 2.40
C SER A 59 -1.84 8.14 3.75
N LEU A 60 -1.84 6.79 3.76
CA LEU A 60 -1.52 6.02 4.94
C LEU A 60 -0.06 6.21 5.39
N GLY A 61 0.89 6.24 4.45
CA GLY A 61 2.31 6.51 4.72
C GLY A 61 2.53 7.87 5.38
N LEU A 62 1.84 8.91 4.91
CA LEU A 62 1.88 10.25 5.51
C LEU A 62 1.33 10.26 6.94
N ARG A 63 0.19 9.61 7.18
CA ARG A 63 -0.41 9.50 8.52
C ARG A 63 0.49 8.74 9.49
N LEU A 64 1.06 7.61 9.08
CA LEU A 64 2.01 6.85 9.89
C LEU A 64 3.25 7.67 10.24
N LYS A 65 3.79 8.44 9.28
CA LYS A 65 4.93 9.32 9.52
C LYS A 65 4.58 10.43 10.52
N ALA A 66 3.40 11.04 10.39
CA ALA A 66 2.92 12.06 11.31
C ALA A 66 2.78 11.50 12.74
N LEU A 67 2.09 10.36 12.88
CA LEU A 67 1.92 9.67 14.17
C LEU A 67 3.24 9.26 14.80
N ASN A 68 4.17 8.70 14.02
CA ASN A 68 5.50 8.34 14.51
C ASN A 68 6.29 9.58 14.95
N GLY A 69 6.13 10.69 14.23
CA GLY A 69 6.71 11.98 14.59
C GLY A 69 6.18 12.52 15.92
N LEU A 70 4.85 12.47 16.15
CA LEU A 70 4.22 12.88 17.40
C LEU A 70 4.67 11.97 18.56
N ALA A 71 4.63 10.65 18.37
CA ALA A 71 5.06 9.68 19.37
C ALA A 71 6.56 9.80 19.75
N SER A 72 7.40 10.24 18.82
CA SER A 72 8.86 10.37 19.03
C SER A 72 9.28 11.72 19.61
N LYS A 73 8.42 12.74 19.63
CA LYS A 73 8.74 14.09 20.11
C LYS A 73 8.52 14.32 21.61
N GLY A 74 8.05 13.30 22.33
CA GLY A 74 7.74 13.40 23.76
C GLY A 74 6.45 14.19 24.04
N VAL A 75 6.02 14.15 25.30
CA VAL A 75 4.74 14.55 25.93
C VAL A 75 4.13 15.94 25.61
N HIS A 76 4.66 16.69 24.65
CA HIS A 76 4.09 18.00 24.26
C HIS A 76 3.07 17.93 23.12
N ASP A 77 3.02 16.82 22.37
CA ASP A 77 2.02 16.55 21.33
C ASP A 77 1.42 15.16 21.59
N GLU A 78 0.25 15.11 22.22
CA GLU A 78 -0.47 13.85 22.42
C GLU A 78 -1.13 13.41 21.10
N VAL A 79 -0.81 12.20 20.64
CA VAL A 79 -1.64 11.53 19.62
C VAL A 79 -2.98 11.22 20.26
N SER A 80 -4.06 11.76 19.69
CA SER A 80 -5.40 11.44 20.16
C SER A 80 -5.76 9.99 19.82
N ILE A 81 -6.58 9.37 20.68
CA ILE A 81 -7.15 8.04 20.41
C ILE A 81 -7.83 8.00 19.03
N ALA A 82 -8.54 9.07 18.67
CA ALA A 82 -9.22 9.19 17.38
C ALA A 82 -8.25 9.14 16.17
N GLU A 83 -7.05 9.73 16.28
CA GLU A 83 -6.04 9.66 15.22
C GLU A 83 -5.46 8.24 15.08
N ALA A 84 -5.24 7.56 16.21
CA ALA A 84 -4.79 6.18 16.22
C ALA A 84 -5.85 5.24 15.61
N GLU A 85 -7.12 5.38 16.00
CA GLU A 85 -8.24 4.63 15.46
C GLU A 85 -8.39 4.81 13.94
N ASN A 86 -8.30 6.05 13.46
CA ASN A 86 -8.32 6.33 12.02
C ASN A 86 -7.18 5.64 11.28
N CYS A 87 -5.97 5.63 11.86
CA CYS A 87 -4.82 4.96 11.24
C CYS A 87 -5.05 3.44 11.09
N VAL A 88 -5.67 2.82 12.10
CA VAL A 88 -6.05 1.41 12.04
C VAL A 88 -7.09 1.17 10.94
N ALA A 89 -8.16 1.98 10.88
CA ALA A 89 -9.19 1.85 9.86
C ALA A 89 -8.63 1.93 8.43
N TRP A 90 -7.78 2.93 8.15
CA TRP A 90 -7.14 3.08 6.83
C TRP A 90 -6.17 1.95 6.50
N THR A 91 -5.51 1.36 7.50
CA THR A 91 -4.66 0.18 7.30
C THR A 91 -5.49 -1.01 6.82
N TYR A 92 -6.67 -1.24 7.41
CA TYR A 92 -7.56 -2.32 6.98
C TYR A 92 -8.17 -2.06 5.59
N MET A 93 -8.50 -0.82 5.24
CA MET A 93 -8.96 -0.48 3.90
C MET A 93 -7.89 -0.78 2.84
N LEU A 94 -6.64 -0.35 3.06
CA LEU A 94 -5.53 -0.68 2.17
C LEU A 94 -5.31 -2.20 2.06
N ALA A 95 -5.34 -2.91 3.19
CA ALA A 95 -5.17 -4.36 3.19
C ALA A 95 -6.25 -5.06 2.36
N ALA A 96 -7.50 -4.60 2.45
CA ALA A 96 -8.61 -5.14 1.66
C ALA A 96 -8.38 -4.90 0.16
N ASP A 97 -7.97 -3.70 -0.25
CA ASP A 97 -7.67 -3.41 -1.66
C ASP A 97 -6.54 -4.29 -2.19
N VAL A 98 -5.44 -4.40 -1.43
CA VAL A 98 -4.28 -5.21 -1.81
C VAL A 98 -4.61 -6.70 -1.85
N LEU A 99 -5.45 -7.19 -0.94
CA LEU A 99 -5.91 -8.58 -0.95
C LEU A 99 -6.70 -8.88 -2.22
N ARG A 100 -7.64 -8.00 -2.59
CA ARG A 100 -8.42 -8.13 -3.83
C ARG A 100 -7.53 -8.13 -5.07
N ILE A 101 -6.45 -7.37 -5.04
CA ILE A 101 -5.45 -7.39 -6.13
C ILE A 101 -4.72 -8.73 -6.17
N SER A 102 -4.36 -9.26 -5.00
CA SER A 102 -3.62 -10.51 -4.88
C SER A 102 -4.40 -11.75 -5.29
N ASP A 103 -5.71 -11.77 -5.02
CA ASP A 103 -6.61 -12.89 -5.33
C ASP A 103 -7.34 -12.72 -6.69
N GLY A 104 -7.13 -11.59 -7.37
CA GLY A 104 -7.73 -11.28 -8.67
C GLY A 104 -9.19 -10.82 -8.61
N THR A 105 -9.75 -10.56 -7.42
CA THR A 105 -11.11 -10.04 -7.23
C THR A 105 -11.19 -8.51 -7.18
N ALA A 106 -10.07 -7.83 -7.42
CA ALA A 106 -10.03 -6.39 -7.55
C ALA A 106 -11.05 -5.97 -8.62
N PRO A 107 -11.81 -4.89 -8.39
CA PRO A 107 -12.62 -4.27 -9.42
C PRO A 107 -11.68 -3.65 -10.46
N VAL A 108 -11.06 -4.50 -11.29
CA VAL A 108 -10.56 -4.08 -12.58
C VAL A 108 -11.78 -3.74 -13.39
N SER A 109 -11.91 -2.47 -13.74
CA SER A 109 -12.99 -2.00 -14.57
C SER A 109 -12.72 -2.58 -15.95
N ASN A 110 -13.12 -3.83 -16.17
CA ASN A 110 -13.33 -4.35 -17.50
C ASN A 110 -14.32 -3.38 -18.12
N ALA A 111 -13.83 -2.56 -19.05
CA ALA A 111 -14.70 -2.08 -20.10
C ALA A 111 -15.36 -3.33 -20.67
N VAL A 112 -16.65 -3.49 -20.36
CA VAL A 112 -17.64 -4.38 -20.96
C VAL A 112 -17.05 -5.37 -21.98
N GLY A 113 -16.87 -6.65 -21.61
CA GLY A 113 -16.64 -7.69 -22.63
C GLY A 113 -15.86 -8.97 -22.31
N ALA A 114 -15.56 -9.33 -21.06
CA ALA A 114 -15.00 -10.66 -20.78
C ALA A 114 -16.13 -11.68 -20.48
N PRO A 115 -16.18 -12.84 -21.16
CA PRO A 115 -17.20 -13.84 -20.89
C PRO A 115 -17.02 -14.43 -19.49
N VAL A 116 -18.13 -14.59 -18.78
CA VAL A 116 -18.21 -15.35 -17.53
C VAL A 116 -17.97 -16.82 -17.87
N PRO A 117 -17.06 -17.52 -17.20
CA PRO A 117 -16.90 -18.97 -17.39
C PRO A 117 -18.13 -19.70 -16.84
N ASP A 118 -18.60 -20.69 -17.62
CA ASP A 118 -19.70 -21.60 -17.25
C ASP A 118 -19.44 -22.37 -15.95
#